data_AF-A0A8B7E2R4-F1
#
_entry.id   AF-A0A8B7E2R4-F1
#
_cell.length_a   1.000
_cell.length_b   1.000
_cell.length_c   1.000
_cell.angle_alpha   90.00
_cell.angle_beta   90.00
_cell.angle_gamma   90.00
#
_symmetry.space_group_name_H-M   'P 1'
#
loop_
_entity.id
_entity.type
_entity.pdbx_description
1 polymer ?
#
loop_
_entity_poly.entity_id
_entity_poly.type
_entity_poly.pdbx_seq_one_letter_code
_entity_poly.pdbx_strand_id
1 'polypeptide(L)'
;MGEEYLGIPRLMWEADHEWRARKAFIDTNKQHYNGDRLASLSMSWANWRFMGCSYGPEVQDFPLKEAVSNYVLESCGLIQSSSH
;
A
#
# COMPACT_ATOMS: atom_id res chain seq x y z
N MET A 1 10.22 14.22 -14.61
CA MET A 1 10.42 13.36 -13.43
C MET A 1 9.06 12.82 -13.02
N GLY A 2 8.95 11.53 -12.72
CA GLY A 2 7.67 10.92 -12.32
C GLY A 2 7.20 11.41 -10.94
N GLU A 3 5.93 11.22 -10.63
CA GLU A 3 5.40 11.49 -9.28
C GLU A 3 6.11 10.58 -8.26
N GLU A 4 6.46 11.12 -7.09
CA GLU A 4 7.06 10.37 -5.98
C GLU A 4 6.47 10.77 -4.64
N TYR A 5 6.58 9.90 -3.64
CA TYR A 5 6.14 10.14 -2.28
C TYR A 5 7.16 9.61 -1.27
N LEU A 6 7.72 10.49 -0.44
CA LEU A 6 8.78 10.15 0.52
C LEU A 6 9.98 9.43 -0.12
N GLY A 7 10.36 9.83 -1.34
CA GLY A 7 11.43 9.20 -2.12
C GLY A 7 11.05 7.85 -2.76
N ILE A 8 9.80 7.41 -2.63
CA ILE A 8 9.26 6.21 -3.28
C ILE A 8 8.57 6.64 -4.59
N PRO A 9 9.04 6.19 -5.77
CA PRO A 9 8.46 6.60 -7.04
C PRO A 9 7.12 5.90 -7.31
N ARG A 10 6.21 6.63 -7.97
CA ARG A 10 5.04 6.06 -8.64
C ARG A 10 5.49 5.25 -9.86
N LEU A 11 4.89 4.09 -10.06
CA LEU A 11 5.20 3.26 -11.24
C LEU A 11 4.36 3.71 -12.44
N MET A 12 4.92 3.59 -13.65
CA MET A 12 4.25 4.08 -14.87
C MET A 12 2.94 3.37 -15.21
N TRP A 13 2.79 2.12 -14.74
CA TRP A 13 1.60 1.30 -14.94
C TRP A 13 0.60 1.40 -13.79
N GLU A 14 0.91 2.19 -12.75
CA GLU A 14 0.07 2.31 -11.56
C GLU A 14 -1.09 3.28 -11.83
N ALA A 15 -2.31 2.79 -11.69
CA ALA A 15 -3.50 3.62 -11.81
C ALA A 15 -3.59 4.64 -10.65
N ASP A 16 -4.31 5.75 -10.84
CA ASP A 16 -4.39 6.82 -9.83
C ASP A 16 -4.91 6.33 -8.47
N HIS A 17 -5.89 5.42 -8.47
CA HIS A 17 -6.45 4.88 -7.25
C HIS A 17 -5.48 3.93 -6.53
N GLU A 18 -4.71 3.12 -7.28
CA GLU A 18 -3.65 2.27 -6.76
C GLU A 18 -2.52 3.09 -6.15
N TRP A 19 -2.14 4.19 -6.81
CA TRP A 19 -1.11 5.07 -6.28
C TRP A 19 -1.55 5.80 -5.00
N ARG A 20 -2.80 6.27 -4.93
CA ARG A 20 -3.37 6.82 -3.69
C ARG A 20 -3.39 5.80 -2.56
N ALA A 21 -3.81 4.58 -2.87
CA ALA A 21 -3.78 3.45 -1.95
C ALA A 21 -2.39 3.21 -1.37
N ARG A 22 -1.39 3.19 -2.25
CA ARG A 22 0.00 2.94 -1.88
C ARG A 22 0.58 4.08 -1.04
N LYS A 23 0.23 5.35 -1.33
CA LYS A 23 0.57 6.49 -0.45
C LYS A 23 -0.03 6.34 0.95
N ALA A 24 -1.30 5.93 1.07
CA ALA A 24 -1.92 5.68 2.36
C ALA A 24 -1.24 4.54 3.14
N PHE A 25 -0.85 3.46 2.43
CA PHE A 25 -0.07 2.38 3.01
C PHE A 25 1.29 2.89 3.52
N ILE A 26 2.00 3.67 2.71
CA ILE A 26 3.29 4.27 3.06
C ILE A 26 3.14 5.14 4.31
N ASP A 27 2.14 6.03 4.36
CA ASP A 27 1.89 6.90 5.50
C ASP A 27 1.59 6.17 6.80
N THR A 28 0.82 5.09 6.71
CA THR A 28 0.44 4.26 7.86
C THR A 28 1.67 3.53 8.44
N ASN A 29 2.62 3.16 7.58
CA ASN A 29 3.69 2.24 7.93
C ASN A 29 5.09 2.87 8.02
N LYS A 30 5.26 4.15 7.64
CA LYS A 30 6.56 4.86 7.66
C LYS A 30 7.22 4.97 9.03
N GLN A 31 6.49 4.76 10.12
CA GLN A 31 7.05 4.70 11.47
C GLN A 31 7.65 3.33 11.82
N HIS A 32 7.23 2.27 11.12
CA HIS A 32 7.65 0.89 11.37
C HIS A 32 8.70 0.39 10.36
N TYR A 33 8.64 0.90 9.13
CA TYR A 33 9.57 0.53 8.05
C TYR A 33 10.10 1.79 7.36
N ASN A 34 11.28 1.70 6.75
CA ASN A 34 11.92 2.80 6.03
C ASN A 34 12.56 2.34 4.72
N GLY A 35 12.91 3.31 3.88
CA GLY A 35 13.66 3.13 2.64
C GLY A 35 13.07 2.04 1.73
N ASP A 36 13.96 1.21 1.19
CA ASP A 36 13.62 0.14 0.25
C ASP A 36 12.62 -0.85 0.84
N ARG A 37 12.68 -1.13 2.16
CA ARG A 37 11.75 -2.06 2.79
C ARG A 37 10.32 -1.53 2.78
N LEU A 38 10.11 -0.25 3.08
CA LEU A 38 8.80 0.38 2.99
C LEU A 38 8.30 0.42 1.53
N ALA A 39 9.19 0.75 0.60
CA ALA A 39 8.89 0.76 -0.84
C ALA A 39 8.43 -0.61 -1.33
N SER A 40 9.20 -1.67 -1.06
CA SER A 40 8.88 -3.04 -1.45
C SER A 40 7.59 -3.54 -0.82
N LEU A 41 7.38 -3.33 0.49
CA LEU A 41 6.13 -3.72 1.16
C LEU A 41 4.91 -3.02 0.55
N SER A 42 5.01 -1.71 0.27
CA SER A 42 3.93 -0.96 -0.35
C SER A 42 3.56 -1.50 -1.74
N MET A 43 4.53 -1.95 -2.53
CA MET A 43 4.27 -2.55 -3.83
C MET A 43 3.77 -3.99 -3.73
N SER A 44 4.35 -4.82 -2.87
CA SER A 44 3.86 -6.18 -2.64
C SER A 44 2.40 -6.16 -2.20
N TRP A 45 2.03 -5.19 -1.36
CA TRP A 45 0.66 -4.95 -0.97
C TRP A 45 -0.24 -4.61 -2.17
N ALA A 46 0.14 -3.60 -2.96
CA ALA A 46 -0.62 -3.19 -4.14
C ALA A 46 -0.79 -4.33 -5.16
N ASN A 47 0.28 -5.10 -5.40
CA ASN A 47 0.28 -6.26 -6.28
C ASN A 47 -0.68 -7.36 -5.79
N TRP A 48 -0.64 -7.67 -4.49
CA TRP A 48 -1.60 -8.63 -3.91
C TRP A 48 -3.03 -8.11 -4.03
N ARG A 49 -3.24 -6.81 -3.74
CA ARG A 49 -4.59 -6.25 -3.61
C ARG A 49 -5.29 -5.99 -4.93
N PHE A 50 -4.56 -5.45 -5.92
CA PHE A 50 -5.10 -5.00 -7.20
C PHE A 50 -4.80 -5.97 -8.34
N MET A 51 -3.64 -6.64 -8.30
CA MET A 51 -3.21 -7.56 -9.36
C MET A 51 -3.41 -9.04 -9.02
N GLY A 52 -3.88 -9.36 -7.82
CA GLY A 52 -4.17 -10.74 -7.39
C GLY A 52 -2.93 -11.61 -7.20
N CYS A 53 -1.74 -11.01 -7.04
CA CYS A 53 -0.51 -11.77 -6.76
C CYS A 53 -0.58 -12.45 -5.39
N SER A 54 -0.09 -13.69 -5.29
CA SER A 54 0.05 -14.40 -4.02
C SER A 54 1.51 -14.47 -3.60
N TYR A 55 1.75 -14.46 -2.29
CA TYR A 55 3.07 -14.56 -1.69
C TYR A 55 3.08 -15.68 -0.65
N GLY A 56 4.26 -16.10 -0.21
CA GLY A 56 4.37 -17.02 0.93
C GLY A 56 3.74 -16.42 2.20
N PRO A 57 3.27 -17.24 3.16
CA PRO A 57 2.58 -16.77 4.36
C PRO A 57 3.43 -15.79 5.19
N GLU A 58 4.76 -15.92 5.16
CA GLU A 58 5.70 -15.00 5.80
C GLU A 58 5.62 -13.55 5.28
N VAL A 59 5.23 -13.36 4.02
CA VAL A 59 5.05 -12.05 3.38
C VAL A 59 3.58 -11.64 3.36
N GLN A 60 2.64 -12.59 3.27
CA GLN A 60 1.24 -12.26 3.07
C GLN A 60 0.45 -12.08 4.37
N ASP A 61 0.71 -12.90 5.40
CA ASP A 61 -0.11 -12.87 6.62
C ASP A 61 0.31 -11.77 7.61
N PHE A 62 1.60 -11.54 7.79
CA PHE A 62 2.08 -10.59 8.82
C PHE A 62 2.33 -9.18 8.25
N PRO A 63 3.12 -8.98 7.18
CA PRO A 63 3.46 -7.64 6.69
C PRO A 63 2.40 -6.97 5.83
N LEU A 64 1.49 -7.74 5.20
CA LEU A 64 0.54 -7.19 4.21
C LEU A 64 -0.89 -7.09 4.70
N LYS A 65 -1.34 -7.95 5.62
CA LYS A 65 -2.69 -7.86 6.20
C LYS A 65 -2.74 -6.95 7.42
N GLU A 66 -1.77 -7.03 8.32
CA GLU A 66 -1.71 -6.17 9.53
C GLU A 66 -1.33 -4.72 9.21
N ALA A 67 -0.50 -4.50 8.18
CA ALA A 67 -0.05 -3.17 7.76
C ALA A 67 -1.17 -2.33 7.11
N VAL A 68 -2.36 -2.92 6.92
CA VAL A 68 -3.50 -2.28 6.26
C VAL A 68 -4.42 -1.72 7.32
N SER A 69 -4.30 -0.42 7.56
CA SER A 69 -5.29 0.32 8.34
C SER A 69 -6.60 0.44 7.55
N ASN A 70 -7.73 0.56 8.26
CA ASN A 70 -9.01 0.96 7.69
C ASN A 70 -8.90 2.22 6.83
N TYR A 71 -8.01 3.15 7.20
CA TYR A 71 -7.70 4.34 6.40
C TYR A 71 -7.20 4.02 4.98
N VAL A 72 -6.36 2.98 4.84
CA VAL A 72 -5.87 2.52 3.54
C VAL A 72 -7.03 1.97 2.72
N LEU A 73 -7.91 1.17 3.34
CA LEU A 73 -9.07 0.59 2.68
C LEU A 73 -10.09 1.66 2.25
N GLU A 74 -10.36 2.65 3.10
CA GLU A 74 -11.22 3.80 2.79
C GLU A 74 -10.64 4.63 1.63
N SER A 75 -9.33 4.88 1.64
CA SER A 75 -8.63 5.64 0.58
C SER A 75 -8.71 4.98 -0.80
N CYS A 76 -8.95 3.66 -0.84
CA CYS A 76 -9.14 2.88 -2.06
C CYS A 76 -10.61 2.69 -2.45
N GLY A 77 -11.55 3.17 -1.64
CA GLY A 77 -12.99 2.93 -1.82
C GLY A 77 -13.42 1.49 -1.55
N LEU A 78 -12.63 0.72 -0.78
CA LEU A 78 -12.90 -0.70 -0.51
C LEU A 78 -13.82 -0.92 0.68
N ILE A 79 -13.81 0.00 1.64
CA ILE A 79 -14.78 0.06 2.73
C ILE A 79 -15.35 1.47 2.77
N GLN A 80 -16.61 1.61 3.19
CA GLN A 80 -17.20 2.93 3.44
C GLN A 80 -16.85 3.38 4.85
N SER A 81 -16.59 4.68 5.03
CA SER A 81 -16.39 5.23 6.36
C SER A 81 -17.67 5.10 7.16
N SER A 82 -17.63 4.32 8.24
CA SER A 82 -18.73 4.20 9.19
C SER A 82 -18.92 5.56 9.86
N SER A 83 -19.81 6.38 9.31
CA SER A 83 -20.25 7.62 9.95
C SER A 83 -20.93 7.24 11.28
N HIS A 84 -20.33 7.65 12.40
CA HIS A 84 -20.97 7.64 13.72
C HIS A 84 -21.88 8.87 13.86
#